data_AF-A0A1H7KJ19-F1
#
_entry.id   AF-A0A1H7KJ19-F1
#
_cell.length_a   1.000
_cell.length_b   1.000
_cell.length_c   1.000
_cell.angle_alpha   90.00
_cell.angle_beta   90.00
_cell.angle_gamma   90.00
#
_symmetry.space_group_name_H-M   'P 1'
#
loop_
_entity.id
_entity.type
_entity.pdbx_description
1 polymer ?
#
loop_
_entity_poly.entity_id
_entity_poly.type
_entity_poly.pdbx_seq_one_letter_code
_entity_poly.pdbx_strand_id
1 'polypeptide(L)' 'MSSSFQNRIPTNMWRVVFYERRGNRVHVDRTGPWLPEKRLATNWAHWFCERGYHVALQDQTGLTEKVNPGLPS' A
#
# COMPACT_ATOMS: atom_id res chain seq x y z
N MET A 1 -9.03 33.49 -1.22
CA MET A 1 -10.22 32.64 -1.41
C MET A 1 -9.78 31.19 -1.36
N SER A 2 -10.18 30.49 -0.29
CA SER A 2 -9.59 29.25 0.19
C SER A 2 -10.10 27.99 -0.54
N SER A 3 -9.15 27.23 -1.09
CA SER A 3 -8.97 25.78 -0.94
C SER A 3 -10.21 24.84 -0.95
N SER A 4 -11.12 25.01 -1.91
CA SER A 4 -12.21 24.04 -2.17
C SER A 4 -11.73 22.70 -2.76
N PHE A 5 -10.47 22.60 -3.21
CA PHE A 5 -9.88 21.36 -3.71
C PHE A 5 -9.33 20.44 -2.60
N GLN A 6 -9.00 20.98 -1.42
CA GLN A 6 -8.42 20.18 -0.32
C GLN A 6 -9.48 19.34 0.41
N ASN A 7 -10.74 19.79 0.44
CA ASN A 7 -11.85 19.06 1.08
C ASN A 7 -12.34 17.84 0.28
N ARG A 8 -11.74 17.50 -0.86
CA ARG A 8 -12.13 16.35 -1.68
C ARG A 8 -11.16 15.17 -1.62
N ILE A 9 -10.03 15.30 -0.93
CA ILE A 9 -9.15 14.15 -0.73
C ILE A 9 -9.86 13.26 0.29
N PRO A 10 -10.31 12.05 -0.09
CA PRO A 10 -10.96 11.15 0.84
C PRO A 10 -10.01 10.93 2.02
N THR A 11 -10.45 11.27 3.23
CA THR A 11 -9.69 10.91 4.42
C THR A 11 -9.69 9.37 4.53
N ASN A 12 -8.52 8.80 4.84
CA ASN A 12 -8.28 7.35 4.96
C ASN A 12 -8.06 6.59 3.64
N MET A 13 -7.31 7.15 2.68
CA MET A 13 -6.89 6.36 1.51
C MET A 13 -5.80 5.34 1.87
N TRP A 14 -5.81 4.22 1.14
CA TRP A 14 -4.87 3.11 1.28
C TRP A 14 -4.35 2.68 -0.08
N ARG A 15 -3.11 2.22 -0.15
CA ARG A 15 -2.56 1.63 -1.38
C ARG A 15 -1.78 0.37 -1.07
N VAL A 16 -1.61 -0.47 -2.09
CA VAL A 16 -0.72 -1.63 -2.04
C VAL A 16 0.69 -1.19 -2.43
N VAL A 17 1.69 -1.55 -1.64
CA VAL A 17 3.11 -1.30 -1.92
C VAL A 17 3.77 -2.64 -2.25
N PHE A 18 4.42 -2.72 -3.40
CA PHE A 18 5.09 -3.92 -3.89
C PHE A 18 6.57 -3.87 -3.53
N TYR A 19 7.07 -5.00 -3.06
CA TYR A 19 8.47 -5.19 -2.73
C TYR A 19 9.09 -6.25 -3.63
N GLU A 20 10.33 -5.99 -4.01
CA GLU A 20 11.17 -6.96 -4.70
C GLU A 20 12.33 -7.35 -3.78
N ARG A 21 12.62 -8.65 -3.73
CA ARG A 21 13.78 -9.18 -3.02
C ARG A 21 14.95 -9.30 -3.98
N ARG A 22 15.97 -8.46 -3.81
CA ARG A 22 17.21 -8.51 -4.58
C ARG A 22 18.34 -8.94 -3.66
N GLY A 23 18.66 -10.24 -3.69
CA GLY A 23 19.58 -10.86 -2.74
C GLY A 23 19.07 -10.74 -1.29
N ASN A 24 19.89 -10.17 -0.41
CA ASN A 24 19.55 -9.98 1.00
C ASN A 24 18.79 -8.68 1.29
N ARG A 25 18.53 -7.84 0.28
CA ARG A 25 17.81 -6.57 0.45
C ARG A 25 16.39 -6.67 -0.10
N VAL A 26 15.47 -6.01 0.61
CA VAL A 26 14.09 -5.83 0.18
C VAL A 26 13.91 -4.36 -0.18
N HIS A 27 13.52 -4.10 -1.43
CA HIS A 27 13.31 -2.75 -1.94
C HIS A 27 11.85 -2.56 -2.31
N VAL A 28 11.34 -1.33 -2.15
CA VAL A 28 10.07 -0.96 -2.76
C VAL A 28 10.29 -0.91 -4.27
N ASP A 29 9.54 -1.75 -4.99
CA ASP A 29 9.56 -1.76 -6.46
C ASP A 29 8.53 -0.75 -6.98
N ARG A 30 7.26 -0.92 -6.59
CA ARG A 30 6.13 -0.17 -7.14
C ARG A 30 5.07 0.11 -6.09
N THR A 31 4.19 1.07 -6.38
CA THR A 31 2.99 1.32 -5.58
C THR A 31 1.76 1.25 -6.47
N GLY A 32 0.69 0.66 -5.93
CA GLY A 32 -0.62 0.66 -6.55
C GLY A 32 -1.33 2.01 -6.40
N PRO A 33 -2.50 2.17 -7.05
CA PRO A 33 -3.31 3.36 -6.91
C PRO A 33 -3.81 3.55 -5.47
N TRP A 34 -4.14 4.79 -5.12
CA TRP A 34 -4.84 5.09 -3.88
C TRP A 34 -6.29 4.63 -3.95
N LEU A 35 -6.68 3.81 -2.99
CA LEU A 35 -8.01 3.25 -2.81
C LEU A 35 -8.70 3.96 -1.64
N PRO A 36 -10.01 4.22 -1.72
CA PRO A 36 -10.73 4.98 -0.70
C PRO A 36 -10.98 4.21 0.60
N GLU A 37 -10.80 2.88 0.60
CA GLU A 37 -11.08 2.02 1.75
C GLU A 37 -9.94 1.04 2.00
N LYS A 38 -9.58 0.85 3.28
CA LYS A 38 -8.61 -0.15 3.73
C LYS A 38 -9.00 -1.56 3.26
N ARG A 39 -10.27 -1.93 3.42
CA ARG A 39 -10.79 -3.27 3.07
C ARG A 39 -10.53 -3.62 1.60
N LEU A 40 -10.70 -2.65 0.69
CA LEU A 40 -10.43 -2.86 -0.73
C LEU A 40 -8.93 -3.09 -0.98
N ALA A 41 -8.09 -2.28 -0.35
CA ALA A 41 -6.63 -2.45 -0.43
C ALA A 41 -6.17 -3.79 0.15
N THR A 42 -6.76 -4.24 1.27
CA THR A 42 -6.53 -5.55 1.87
C THR A 42 -6.88 -6.69 0.91
N ASN A 43 -8.05 -6.66 0.28
CA ASN A 43 -8.46 -7.68 -0.69
C ASN A 43 -7.48 -7.76 -1.87
N TRP A 44 -7.03 -6.60 -2.38
CA TRP A 44 -6.01 -6.55 -3.42
C TRP A 44 -4.69 -7.15 -2.94
N ALA A 45 -4.23 -6.75 -1.75
CA ALA A 45 -2.99 -7.28 -1.19
C ALA A 45 -3.03 -8.81 -1.08
N HIS A 46 -4.13 -9.39 -0.58
CA HIS A 46 -4.29 -10.85 -0.55
C HIS A 46 -4.25 -11.47 -1.94
N TRP A 47 -4.99 -10.90 -2.91
CA TRP A 47 -5.00 -11.38 -4.29
C TRP A 47 -3.60 -11.38 -4.94
N PHE A 48 -2.78 -10.37 -4.65
CA PHE A 48 -1.39 -10.29 -5.11
C PHE A 48 -0.48 -11.27 -4.35
N CYS A 49 -0.66 -11.44 -3.03
CA CYS A 49 0.07 -12.43 -2.24
C CYS A 49 -0.16 -13.86 -2.77
N GLU A 50 -1.40 -14.22 -3.08
CA GLU A 50 -1.76 -15.53 -3.66
C GLU A 50 -1.05 -15.81 -4.99
N ARG A 51 -0.59 -14.76 -5.69
CA ARG A 51 0.15 -14.84 -6.95
C ARG A 51 1.67 -14.77 -6.77
N GLY A 52 2.15 -14.76 -5.53
CA GLY A 52 3.57 -14.77 -5.19
C GLY A 52 4.21 -13.38 -5.07
N TYR A 53 3.41 -12.30 -5.09
CA TYR A 53 3.97 -10.96 -4.87
C TYR A 53 4.20 -10.69 -3.38
N HIS A 54 5.27 -9.98 -3.07
CA HIS A 54 5.51 -9.45 -1.73
C HIS A 54 4.93 -8.05 -1.62
N VAL A 55 3.89 -7.87 -0.80
CA VAL A 55 3.19 -6.60 -0.69
C VAL A 55 2.92 -6.16 0.76
N ALA A 56 2.81 -4.86 0.97
CA ALA A 56 2.29 -4.25 2.20
C ALA A 56 1.15 -3.27 1.86
N LEU A 57 0.43 -2.84 2.88
CA LEU A 57 -0.55 -1.76 2.78
C LEU A 57 0.08 -0.47 3.30
N GLN A 58 -0.10 0.63 2.60
CA GLN A 58 0.31 1.94 3.08
C GLN A 58 -0.89 2.87 3.13
N ASP A 59 -1.06 3.56 4.26
CA ASP A 59 -2.06 4.62 4.39
C ASP A 59 -1.56 5.95 3.81
N GLN A 60 -2.47 6.89 3.61
CA GLN A 60 -2.16 8.22 3.10
C GLN A 60 -1.18 9.05 3.95
N THR A 61 -0.95 8.67 5.22
CA THR A 61 0.01 9.32 6.12
C THR A 61 1.41 8.76 5.96
N GLY A 62 1.55 7.65 5.24
CA GLY A 62 2.81 6.95 4.98
C GLY A 62 3.03 5.72 5.87
N LEU A 63 2.15 5.47 6.84
CA LEU A 63 2.23 4.30 7.72
C LEU A 63 2.03 3.03 6.89
N THR A 64 2.91 2.05 7.10
CA THR A 64 2.89 0.79 6.34
C THR A 64 2.55 -0.39 7.24
N GLU A 65 1.55 -1.16 6.86
CA GLU A 65 1.13 -2.40 7.51
C GLU A 65 1.55 -3.61 6.65
N LYS A 66 2.32 -4.52 7.25
CA LYS A 66 2.81 -5.71 6.56
C LYS A 66 1.69 -6.74 6.42
N VAL A 67 1.49 -7.23 5.20
CA VAL A 67 0.57 -8.34 4.93
C VAL A 67 1.32 -9.68 4.92
N ASN A 68 2.62 -9.67 4.58
CA ASN A 68 3.47 -10.85 4.56
C ASN A 68 4.52 -10.86 5.70
N PRO A 69 4.73 -12.00 6.39
CA PRO A 69 5.86 -12.18 7.28
C PRO A 69 7.18 -12.14 6.49
N GLY A 70 8.12 -11.26 6.87
CA GLY A 70 9.44 -11.14 6.24
C GLY A 70 9.71 -9.84 5.46
N LEU A 71 8.76 -8.90 5.40
CA LEU A 71 9.00 -7.55 4.87
C LEU A 71 9.79 -6.67 5.87
N PRO A 72 10.65 -5.74 5.40
CA PRO A 72 11.39 -4.83 6.27
C PRO A 72 10.43 -3.88 7.00
N SER A 73 10.76 -3.57 8.26
CA SER A 73 10.01 -2.69 9.16
C SER A 73 10.20 -1.23 8.79
#